data_AF-A0A8S4QYN4-F1
#
_entry.id   AF-A0A8S4QYN4-F1
#
_cell.length_a   1.000
_cell.length_b   1.000
_cell.length_c   1.000
_cell.angle_alpha   90.00
_cell.angle_beta   90.00
_cell.angle_gamma   90.00
#
_symmetry.space_group_name_H-M   'P 1'
#
loop_
_entity.id
_entity.type
_entity.pdbx_description
1 polymer ?
#
loop_
_entity_poly.entity_id
_entity_poly.type
_entity_poly.pdbx_seq_one_letter_code
_entity_poly.pdbx_strand_id
1 'polypeptide(L)'
;MSKSDLLMPKSPLLDPTVQLIKELVKQIGILKGRLTKLSAYVTSFENQLLDRSKRAELNLRVQGAANLLSEFNQVQMKLDGVLPESDSEEQLEERECFENKYYSIIAQANCVIGNDSTPSSGRSECLGNTHQAVKLPTINLPSFDGSYEQWLDFKNTYVSLVHISTSISEIQKFHYLKSSLKGPAGLVINYVEFTPENYYVAWELLMNRYNNSRLLVHNHVKALFSIQHLSKESPVLLRKLIDVVLKNLRSLKLLGESTEHWDT
;
A
#
# COMPACT_ATOMS: atom_id res chain seq x y z
N MET A 1 -7.24 52.14 -60.63
CA MET A 1 -6.99 50.66 -60.66
C MET A 1 -5.54 50.52 -61.06
N SER A 2 -4.61 49.99 -60.28
CA SER A 2 -4.67 48.77 -59.47
C SER A 2 -3.77 48.91 -58.24
N LYS A 3 -4.18 48.30 -57.13
CA LYS A 3 -3.44 48.29 -55.85
C LYS A 3 -2.19 47.42 -55.98
N SER A 4 -1.11 47.93 -55.39
CA SER A 4 0.13 47.24 -55.09
C SER A 4 -0.11 46.14 -54.06
N ASP A 5 -0.09 44.88 -54.47
CA ASP A 5 -0.08 43.73 -53.56
C ASP A 5 1.35 43.50 -53.03
N LEU A 6 1.52 43.90 -51.77
CA LEU A 6 2.69 43.69 -50.95
C LEU A 6 2.77 42.20 -50.58
N LEU A 7 3.62 41.42 -51.26
CA LEU A 7 3.95 40.06 -50.84
C LEU A 7 4.67 40.10 -49.48
N MET A 8 3.96 39.71 -48.42
CA MET A 8 4.59 39.31 -47.17
C MET A 8 5.22 37.91 -47.33
N PRO A 9 6.45 37.68 -46.87
CA PRO A 9 7.06 36.36 -46.92
C PRO A 9 6.31 35.43 -45.94
N LYS A 10 5.71 34.36 -46.46
CA LYS A 10 5.21 33.26 -45.63
C LYS A 10 6.40 32.68 -44.87
N SER A 11 6.37 32.78 -43.54
CA SER A 11 7.31 32.11 -42.64
C SER A 11 7.31 30.59 -42.92
N PRO A 12 8.47 29.92 -42.88
CA PRO A 12 8.53 28.48 -43.11
C PRO A 12 7.87 27.79 -41.92
N LEU A 13 6.75 27.11 -42.17
CA LEU A 13 6.14 26.19 -41.20
C LEU A 13 7.17 25.08 -40.94
N LEU A 14 7.75 25.06 -39.73
CA LEU A 14 8.63 23.97 -39.31
C LEU A 14 7.84 22.65 -39.30
N ASP A 15 8.49 21.57 -39.74
CA ASP A 15 7.96 20.21 -39.75
C ASP A 15 7.37 19.82 -38.36
N PRO A 16 6.13 19.31 -38.28
CA PRO A 16 5.52 18.86 -37.03
C PRO A 16 6.39 17.89 -36.21
N THR A 17 7.19 17.05 -36.88
CA THR A 17 8.11 16.10 -36.21
C THR A 17 9.24 16.83 -35.50
N VAL A 18 9.83 17.85 -36.15
CA VAL A 18 10.89 18.70 -35.57
C VAL A 18 10.36 19.48 -34.37
N GLN A 19 9.10 19.93 -34.41
CA GLN A 19 8.47 20.61 -33.29
C GLN A 19 8.22 19.67 -32.09
N LEU A 20 7.83 18.42 -32.36
CA LEU A 20 7.64 17.40 -31.34
C LEU A 20 8.96 17.01 -30.66
N ILE A 21 10.03 16.79 -31.42
CA ILE A 21 11.37 16.49 -30.89
C ILE A 21 11.83 17.62 -29.95
N LYS A 22 11.68 18.89 -30.36
CA LYS A 22 12.05 20.05 -29.54
C LYS A 22 11.29 20.09 -28.20
N GLU A 23 10.00 19.76 -28.20
CA GLU A 23 9.21 19.73 -26.97
C GLU A 23 9.63 18.58 -26.05
N LEU A 24 9.89 17.39 -26.60
CA LEU A 24 10.36 16.24 -25.80
C LEU A 24 11.74 16.47 -25.19
N VAL A 25 12.68 17.03 -25.96
CA VAL A 25 14.02 17.42 -25.47
C VAL A 25 13.91 18.47 -24.36
N LYS A 26 13.00 19.43 -24.50
CA LYS A 26 12.74 20.43 -23.46
C LYS A 26 12.19 19.78 -22.18
N GLN A 27 11.27 18.83 -22.29
CA GLN A 27 10.73 18.08 -21.14
C GLN A 27 11.82 17.27 -20.44
N ILE A 28 12.70 16.60 -21.18
CA ILE A 28 13.89 15.94 -20.65
C ILE A 28 14.79 16.92 -19.90
N GLY A 29 15.04 18.10 -20.49
CA GLY A 29 15.81 19.16 -19.85
C GLY A 29 15.21 19.62 -18.51
N ILE A 30 13.89 19.72 -18.41
CA ILE A 30 13.19 20.05 -17.16
C ILE A 30 13.40 18.95 -16.11
N LEU A 31 13.30 17.67 -16.49
CA LEU A 31 13.52 16.54 -15.59
C LEU A 31 14.97 16.46 -15.11
N LYS A 32 15.94 16.61 -16.02
CA LYS A 32 17.38 16.75 -15.70
C LYS A 32 17.62 17.92 -14.73
N GLY A 33 16.93 19.04 -14.93
CA GLY A 33 16.98 20.23 -14.06
C GLY A 33 16.43 19.97 -12.66
N ARG A 34 15.30 19.25 -12.53
CA ARG A 34 14.74 18.83 -11.23
C ARG A 34 15.71 17.94 -10.46
N LEU A 35 16.32 16.96 -11.13
CA LEU A 35 17.34 16.09 -10.52
C LEU A 35 18.56 16.88 -10.04
N THR A 36 19.02 17.83 -10.85
CA THR A 36 20.17 18.70 -10.52
C THR A 36 19.90 19.57 -9.29
N LYS A 37 18.69 20.12 -9.16
CA LYS A 37 18.29 20.88 -7.95
C LYS A 37 18.29 20.01 -6.70
N LEU A 38 17.85 18.76 -6.81
CA LEU A 38 17.88 17.82 -5.69
C LEU A 38 19.32 17.45 -5.34
N SER A 39 20.17 17.17 -6.33
CA SER A 39 21.61 16.94 -6.15
C SER A 39 22.27 18.06 -5.35
N ALA A 40 22.10 19.31 -5.80
CA ALA A 40 22.70 20.47 -5.14
C ALA A 40 22.24 20.62 -3.68
N TYR A 41 20.98 20.28 -3.41
CA TYR A 41 20.44 20.29 -2.06
C TYR A 41 21.03 19.16 -1.21
N VAL A 42 21.13 17.93 -1.72
CA VAL A 42 21.73 16.80 -1.00
C VAL A 42 23.21 17.05 -0.69
N THR A 43 23.98 17.51 -1.67
CA THR A 43 25.40 17.85 -1.51
C THR A 43 25.64 18.94 -0.47
N SER A 44 24.66 19.85 -0.26
CA SER A 44 24.78 20.88 0.79
C SER A 44 24.82 20.33 2.22
N PHE A 45 24.44 19.06 2.41
CA PHE A 45 24.46 18.37 3.71
C PHE A 45 25.61 17.39 3.86
N GLU A 46 26.49 17.28 2.87
CA GLU A 46 27.65 16.41 2.93
C GLU A 46 28.52 16.83 4.13
N ASN A 47 28.61 15.95 5.13
CA ASN A 47 29.32 16.14 6.41
C ASN A 47 28.69 17.10 7.45
N GLN A 48 27.38 17.37 7.39
CA GLN A 48 26.67 18.16 8.42
C GLN A 48 25.64 17.35 9.20
N LEU A 49 25.52 17.62 10.50
CA LEU A 49 24.40 17.12 11.32
C LEU A 49 23.12 17.86 10.93
N LEU A 50 22.13 17.14 10.42
CA LEU A 50 20.85 17.73 10.05
C LEU A 50 19.94 17.86 11.26
N ASP A 51 19.47 19.07 11.49
CA ASP A 51 18.33 19.29 12.39
C ASP A 51 17.07 18.58 11.84
N ARG A 52 16.16 18.23 12.74
CA ARG A 52 14.92 17.48 12.47
C ARG A 52 14.09 18.13 11.37
N SER A 53 14.06 19.47 11.31
CA SER A 53 13.34 20.23 10.28
C SER A 53 13.95 20.03 8.88
N LYS A 54 15.27 20.15 8.75
CA LYS A 54 16.00 19.96 7.48
C LYS A 54 15.93 18.51 7.00
N ARG A 55 15.95 17.54 7.92
CA ARG A 55 15.76 16.12 7.60
C ARG A 55 14.35 15.82 7.08
N ALA A 56 13.32 16.44 7.67
CA ALA A 56 11.95 16.33 7.17
C ALA A 56 11.80 16.97 5.79
N GLU A 57 12.39 18.15 5.56
CA GLU A 57 12.40 18.80 4.25
C GLU A 57 13.09 17.95 3.18
N LEU A 58 14.26 17.37 3.49
CA LEU A 58 14.97 16.46 2.58
C LEU A 58 14.13 15.22 2.24
N ASN A 59 13.46 14.61 3.22
CA ASN A 59 12.53 13.50 2.99
C ASN A 59 11.40 13.88 2.02
N LEU A 60 10.78 15.05 2.18
CA LEU A 60 9.72 15.51 1.29
C LEU A 60 10.23 15.72 -0.15
N ARG A 61 11.45 16.25 -0.31
CA ARG A 61 12.08 16.43 -1.63
C ARG A 61 12.42 15.09 -2.30
N VAL A 62 12.90 14.10 -1.53
CA VAL A 62 13.14 12.73 -2.02
C VAL A 62 11.84 12.06 -2.46
N GLN A 63 10.77 12.16 -1.66
CA GLN A 63 9.44 11.66 -2.04
C GLN A 63 8.91 12.35 -3.32
N GLY A 64 9.08 13.66 -3.45
CA GLY A 64 8.73 14.41 -4.66
C GLY A 64 9.54 14.03 -5.91
N ALA A 65 10.69 13.37 -5.74
CA ALA A 65 11.52 12.85 -6.82
C ALA A 65 11.29 11.36 -7.10
N ALA A 66 10.44 10.65 -6.34
CA ALA A 66 10.21 9.21 -6.50
C ALA A 66 9.75 8.83 -7.92
N ASN A 67 8.94 9.69 -8.56
CA ASN A 67 8.40 9.42 -9.89
C ASN A 67 9.29 9.93 -11.03
N LEU A 68 10.39 10.63 -10.74
CA LEU A 68 11.20 11.33 -11.74
C LEU A 68 11.81 10.36 -12.77
N LEU A 69 12.25 9.18 -12.33
CA LEU A 69 12.80 8.15 -13.22
C LEU A 69 11.73 7.61 -14.18
N SER A 70 10.51 7.37 -13.68
CA SER A 70 9.39 6.95 -14.53
C SER A 70 8.97 8.03 -15.52
N GLU A 71 8.87 9.30 -15.08
CA GLU A 71 8.55 10.44 -15.95
C GLU A 71 9.61 10.58 -17.06
N PHE A 72 10.90 10.44 -16.70
CA PHE A 72 12.00 10.48 -17.68
C PHE A 72 11.89 9.35 -18.70
N ASN A 73 11.73 8.10 -18.25
CA ASN A 73 11.61 6.94 -19.14
C ASN A 73 10.43 7.08 -20.12
N GLN A 74 9.31 7.65 -19.69
CA GLN A 74 8.14 7.87 -20.55
C GLN A 74 8.40 8.93 -21.62
N VAL A 75 9.11 10.02 -21.29
CA VAL A 75 9.46 11.06 -22.26
C VAL A 75 10.55 10.56 -23.21
N GLN A 76 11.54 9.82 -22.69
CA GLN A 76 12.62 9.22 -23.47
C GLN A 76 12.09 8.21 -24.49
N MET A 77 11.19 7.30 -24.10
CA MET A 77 10.54 6.38 -25.06
C MET A 77 9.83 7.10 -26.21
N LYS A 78 9.19 8.24 -25.93
CA LYS A 78 8.53 9.05 -26.96
C LYS A 78 9.53 9.72 -27.88
N LEU A 79 10.70 10.10 -27.36
CA LEU A 79 11.78 10.70 -28.13
C LEU A 79 12.44 9.65 -29.03
N ASP A 80 12.74 8.47 -28.48
CA ASP A 80 13.33 7.34 -29.21
C ASP A 80 12.43 6.89 -30.38
N GLY A 81 11.11 6.99 -30.23
CA GLY A 81 10.16 6.65 -31.30
C GLY A 81 10.09 7.64 -32.47
N VAL A 82 10.74 8.81 -32.37
CA VAL A 82 10.73 9.87 -33.39
C VAL A 82 12.14 10.20 -33.90
N LEU A 83 13.18 9.80 -33.18
CA LEU A 83 14.57 9.96 -33.60
C LEU A 83 15.01 8.86 -34.59
N PRO A 84 15.98 9.14 -35.48
CA PRO A 84 16.60 8.13 -36.33
C PRO A 84 17.40 7.09 -35.51
N GLU A 85 17.54 5.88 -36.06
CA GLU A 85 18.33 4.81 -35.43
C GLU A 85 19.81 5.19 -35.20
N SER A 86 20.35 6.16 -35.96
CA SER A 86 21.71 6.67 -35.77
C SER A 86 21.96 7.26 -34.39
N ASP A 87 20.91 7.76 -33.74
CA ASP A 87 21.02 8.48 -32.46
C ASP A 87 20.82 7.53 -31.27
N SER A 88 20.58 6.23 -31.53
CA SER A 88 20.22 5.23 -30.51
C SER A 88 21.30 5.09 -29.43
N GLU A 89 22.57 5.07 -29.81
CA GLU A 89 23.69 4.90 -28.86
C GLU A 89 23.81 6.11 -27.93
N GLU A 90 23.71 7.33 -28.46
CA GLU A 90 23.69 8.56 -27.66
C GLU A 90 22.48 8.61 -26.70
N GLN A 91 21.29 8.16 -27.15
CA GLN A 91 20.10 8.11 -26.29
C GLN A 91 20.24 7.06 -25.17
N LEU A 92 20.88 5.92 -25.45
CA LEU A 92 21.18 4.91 -24.43
C LEU A 92 22.15 5.45 -23.38
N GLU A 93 23.22 6.13 -23.80
CA GLU A 93 24.16 6.79 -22.90
C GLU A 93 23.50 7.89 -22.06
N GLU A 94 22.65 8.73 -22.65
CA GLU A 94 21.90 9.76 -21.92
C GLU A 94 20.99 9.14 -20.85
N ARG A 95 20.32 8.04 -21.18
CA ARG A 95 19.43 7.32 -20.27
C ARG A 95 20.20 6.71 -19.11
N GLU A 96 21.30 6.02 -19.39
CA GLU A 96 22.16 5.44 -18.36
C GLU A 96 22.74 6.53 -17.44
N CYS A 97 23.20 7.64 -18.01
CA CYS A 97 23.71 8.78 -17.25
C CYS A 97 22.66 9.36 -16.30
N PHE A 98 21.41 9.52 -16.78
CA PHE A 98 20.31 10.00 -15.94
C PHE A 98 19.97 9.02 -14.82
N GLU A 99 19.87 7.72 -15.13
CA GLU A 99 19.52 6.67 -14.17
C GLU A 99 20.58 6.52 -13.07
N ASN A 100 21.86 6.47 -13.45
CA ASN A 100 22.98 6.43 -12.52
C ASN A 100 23.01 7.65 -11.60
N LYS A 101 22.78 8.85 -12.16
CA LYS A 101 22.71 10.09 -11.37
C LYS A 101 21.51 10.09 -10.43
N TYR A 102 20.36 9.59 -10.89
CA TYR A 102 19.16 9.45 -10.08
C TYR A 102 19.40 8.57 -8.86
N TYR A 103 19.88 7.34 -9.06
CA TYR A 103 20.12 6.41 -7.95
C TYR A 103 21.21 6.91 -7.01
N SER A 104 22.30 7.48 -7.53
CA SER A 104 23.37 8.04 -6.72
C SER A 104 22.85 9.12 -5.76
N ILE A 105 22.07 10.07 -6.27
CA ILE A 105 21.54 11.17 -5.46
C ILE A 105 20.50 10.66 -4.44
N ILE A 106 19.61 9.75 -4.83
CA ILE A 106 18.60 9.19 -3.91
C ILE A 106 19.28 8.38 -2.80
N ALA A 107 20.29 7.58 -3.14
CA ALA A 107 21.08 6.84 -2.17
C ALA A 107 21.79 7.79 -1.18
N GLN A 108 22.47 8.82 -1.68
CA GLN A 108 23.10 9.85 -0.85
C GLN A 108 22.08 10.53 0.08
N ALA A 109 20.93 10.94 -0.44
CA ALA A 109 19.87 11.55 0.36
C ALA A 109 19.39 10.63 1.48
N ASN A 110 19.20 9.33 1.20
CA ASN A 110 18.78 8.34 2.18
C ASN A 110 19.86 8.06 3.24
N CYS A 111 21.14 8.03 2.88
CA CYS A 111 22.24 7.95 3.84
C CYS A 111 22.25 9.16 4.79
N VAL A 112 22.06 10.36 4.25
CA VAL A 112 21.97 11.61 5.01
C VAL A 112 20.76 11.61 5.96
N ILE A 113 19.64 11.01 5.56
CA ILE A 113 18.45 10.85 6.40
C ILE A 113 18.67 9.81 7.52
N GLY A 114 19.42 8.73 7.25
CA GLY A 114 19.64 7.60 8.16
C GLY A 114 20.72 7.78 9.22
N ASN A 115 21.53 8.84 9.15
CA ASN A 115 22.75 8.99 9.96
C ASN A 115 22.55 9.32 11.48
N ASP A 116 21.37 9.08 12.05
CA ASP A 116 21.12 9.12 13.51
C ASP A 116 21.17 7.72 14.15
N SER A 117 22.15 6.91 13.75
CA SER A 117 22.48 5.69 14.49
C SER A 117 23.57 6.01 15.50
N THR A 118 23.16 6.36 16.71
CA THR A 118 24.00 6.13 17.90
C THR A 118 24.44 4.65 17.90
N PRO A 119 25.69 4.33 18.24
CA PRO A 119 26.18 2.97 18.15
C PRO A 119 25.63 2.15 19.32
N SER A 120 24.60 1.34 19.08
CA SER A 120 24.29 0.21 19.93
C SER A 120 24.16 -1.07 19.11
N SER A 121 25.00 -2.02 19.52
CA SER A 121 25.20 -3.37 18.98
C SER A 121 23.92 -4.14 18.63
N GLY A 122 23.94 -4.78 17.45
CA GLY A 122 23.52 -6.18 17.33
C GLY A 122 22.30 -6.49 16.44
N ARG A 123 22.60 -6.93 15.21
CA ARG A 123 21.85 -7.83 14.28
C ARG A 123 20.74 -7.24 13.38
N SER A 124 21.11 -7.09 12.08
CA SER A 124 20.49 -7.64 10.83
C SER A 124 19.01 -8.08 10.90
N GLU A 125 18.05 -7.70 10.03
CA GLU A 125 18.06 -7.38 8.59
C GLU A 125 16.89 -6.44 8.16
N CYS A 126 17.20 -5.51 7.25
CA CYS A 126 16.56 -5.19 5.95
C CYS A 126 15.05 -4.88 5.77
N LEU A 127 14.80 -3.65 5.26
CA LEU A 127 13.82 -3.21 4.21
C LEU A 127 12.31 -3.31 4.53
N GLY A 128 11.44 -2.29 4.37
CA GLY A 128 11.50 -0.98 3.71
C GLY A 128 10.10 -0.33 3.76
N ASN A 129 9.99 0.88 3.21
CA ASN A 129 8.79 1.73 3.04
C ASN A 129 8.29 2.51 4.27
N THR A 130 8.95 3.64 4.56
CA THR A 130 8.26 4.75 5.22
C THR A 130 7.67 5.70 4.17
N HIS A 131 6.50 5.34 3.65
CA HIS A 131 5.48 6.36 3.47
C HIS A 131 5.34 7.04 4.84
N GLN A 132 5.51 8.37 4.91
CA GLN A 132 4.90 9.12 6.00
C GLN A 132 3.38 9.15 5.77
N ALA A 133 2.79 7.95 5.73
CA ALA A 133 1.46 7.77 6.24
C ALA A 133 1.55 8.21 7.70
N VAL A 134 0.57 9.00 8.16
CA VAL A 134 0.19 8.99 9.57
C VAL A 134 0.37 7.54 10.01
N LYS A 135 1.31 7.25 10.93
CA LYS A 135 1.47 5.91 11.48
C LYS A 135 0.20 5.69 12.30
N LEU A 136 -0.84 5.30 11.58
CA LEU A 136 -1.98 4.62 12.13
C LEU A 136 -1.38 3.49 12.96
N PRO A 137 -1.93 3.22 14.15
CA PRO A 137 -1.52 2.06 14.92
C PRO A 137 -1.41 0.88 13.96
N THR A 138 -0.26 0.20 13.96
CA THR A 138 -0.07 -1.00 13.16
C THR A 138 -1.25 -1.92 13.43
N ILE A 139 -2.04 -2.20 12.39
CA ILE A 139 -3.20 -3.07 12.52
C ILE A 139 -2.64 -4.45 12.84
N ASN A 140 -2.75 -4.84 14.10
CA ASN A 140 -2.37 -6.18 14.51
C ASN A 140 -3.35 -7.16 13.87
N LEU A 141 -2.82 -8.24 13.30
CA LEU A 141 -3.68 -9.29 12.80
C LEU A 141 -4.57 -9.80 13.95
N PRO A 142 -5.87 -10.01 13.71
CA PRO A 142 -6.75 -10.56 14.73
C PRO A 142 -6.28 -11.96 15.12
N SER A 143 -6.41 -12.25 16.42
CA SER A 143 -6.17 -13.59 16.96
C SER A 143 -7.49 -14.34 17.00
N PHE A 144 -7.50 -15.60 16.57
CA PHE A 144 -8.67 -16.46 16.60
C PHE A 144 -8.38 -17.74 17.37
N ASP A 145 -9.12 -17.95 18.45
CA ASP A 145 -8.98 -19.11 19.32
C ASP A 145 -9.92 -20.27 18.95
N GLY A 146 -10.91 -20.05 18.08
CA GLY A 146 -11.94 -21.03 17.75
C GLY A 146 -13.35 -20.69 18.25
N SER A 147 -13.56 -19.52 18.86
CA SER A 147 -14.88 -19.06 19.29
C SER A 147 -15.79 -18.74 18.10
N TYR A 148 -16.90 -19.47 17.95
CA TYR A 148 -17.89 -19.24 16.89
C TYR A 148 -18.45 -17.81 16.88
N GLU A 149 -18.57 -17.16 18.04
CA GLU A 149 -19.03 -15.76 18.13
C GLU A 149 -18.08 -14.78 17.44
N GLN A 150 -16.78 -15.06 17.43
CA GLN A 150 -15.74 -14.18 16.89
C GLN A 150 -15.33 -14.58 15.46
N TRP A 151 -15.87 -15.69 14.94
CA TRP A 151 -15.50 -16.22 13.63
C TRP A 151 -15.76 -15.23 12.49
N LEU A 152 -16.94 -14.60 12.48
CA LEU A 152 -17.31 -13.65 11.42
C LEU A 152 -16.38 -12.43 11.41
N ASP A 153 -16.10 -11.87 12.57
CA ASP A 153 -15.21 -10.71 12.73
C ASP A 153 -13.77 -11.05 12.30
N PHE A 154 -13.27 -12.21 12.73
CA PHE A 154 -11.96 -12.72 12.33
C PHE A 154 -11.88 -12.92 10.82
N LYS A 155 -12.83 -13.67 10.25
CA LYS A 155 -12.88 -13.99 8.82
C LYS A 155 -12.88 -12.72 7.98
N ASN A 156 -13.77 -11.77 8.28
CA ASN A 156 -13.90 -10.53 7.51
C ASN A 156 -12.60 -9.71 7.55
N THR A 157 -12.02 -9.58 8.74
CA THR A 157 -10.77 -8.83 8.94
C THR A 157 -9.60 -9.51 8.24
N TYR A 158 -9.44 -10.82 8.40
CA TYR A 158 -8.36 -11.59 7.78
C TYR A 158 -8.47 -11.57 6.24
N VAL A 159 -9.68 -11.70 5.72
CA VAL A 159 -9.93 -11.67 4.28
C VAL A 159 -9.54 -10.33 3.68
N SER A 160 -9.94 -9.23 4.33
CA SER A 160 -9.65 -7.87 3.88
C SER A 160 -8.17 -7.50 3.97
N LEU A 161 -7.44 -7.99 4.97
CA LEU A 161 -6.04 -7.61 5.19
C LEU A 161 -5.05 -8.52 4.47
N VAL A 162 -5.34 -9.82 4.38
CA VAL A 162 -4.36 -10.83 3.96
C VAL A 162 -4.84 -11.66 2.77
N HIS A 163 -6.04 -12.23 2.82
CA HIS A 163 -6.49 -13.20 1.80
C HIS A 163 -6.58 -12.58 0.39
N ILE A 164 -7.22 -11.40 0.28
CA ILE A 164 -7.46 -10.71 -1.01
C ILE A 164 -6.20 -9.96 -1.49
N SER A 165 -5.24 -9.67 -0.61
CA SER A 165 -4.05 -8.91 -0.98
C SER A 165 -3.21 -9.65 -2.01
N THR A 166 -2.88 -8.98 -3.12
CA THR A 166 -1.98 -9.47 -4.18
C THR A 166 -0.51 -9.17 -3.89
N SER A 167 -0.22 -8.31 -2.92
CA SER A 167 1.14 -7.96 -2.52
C SER A 167 1.77 -8.95 -1.53
N ILE A 168 0.98 -9.89 -1.01
CA ILE A 168 1.41 -10.91 -0.05
C ILE A 168 1.43 -12.26 -0.78
N SER A 169 2.58 -12.94 -0.77
CA SER A 169 2.71 -14.29 -1.37
C SER A 169 1.93 -15.34 -0.57
N GLU A 170 1.56 -16.46 -1.20
CA GLU A 170 0.79 -17.53 -0.56
C GLU A 170 1.48 -18.08 0.70
N ILE A 171 2.80 -18.24 0.65
CA ILE A 171 3.58 -18.71 1.81
C ILE A 171 3.55 -17.69 2.97
N GLN A 172 3.59 -16.40 2.68
CA GLN A 172 3.43 -15.35 3.68
C GLN A 172 2.00 -15.34 4.23
N LYS A 173 0.97 -15.52 3.37
CA LYS A 173 -0.42 -15.68 3.82
C LYS A 173 -0.56 -16.87 4.76
N PHE A 174 0.11 -17.99 4.48
CA PHE A 174 0.08 -19.15 5.37
C PHE A 174 0.79 -18.86 6.70
N HIS A 175 1.93 -18.17 6.67
CA HIS A 175 2.61 -17.73 7.89
C HIS A 175 1.68 -16.88 8.77
N TYR A 176 1.05 -15.87 8.17
CA TYR A 176 0.10 -15.00 8.87
C TYR A 176 -1.09 -15.79 9.42
N LEU A 177 -1.66 -16.70 8.62
CA LEU A 177 -2.76 -17.57 9.06
C LEU A 177 -2.36 -18.35 10.31
N LYS A 178 -1.23 -19.06 10.27
CA LYS A 178 -0.78 -19.89 11.38
C LYS A 178 -0.47 -19.07 12.64
N SER A 179 0.07 -17.86 12.48
CA SER A 179 0.35 -16.95 13.61
C SER A 179 -0.92 -16.36 14.25
N SER A 180 -2.00 -16.23 13.47
CA SER A 180 -3.29 -15.69 13.93
C SER A 180 -4.15 -16.71 14.66
N LEU A 181 -3.94 -18.01 14.44
CA LEU A 181 -4.72 -19.05 15.09
C LEU A 181 -4.12 -19.45 16.43
N LYS A 182 -4.97 -19.59 17.43
CA LYS A 182 -4.62 -20.08 18.77
C LYS A 182 -5.54 -21.22 19.18
N GLY A 183 -5.12 -21.98 20.18
CA GLY A 183 -5.93 -23.04 20.79
C GLY A 183 -6.52 -24.01 19.76
N PRO A 184 -7.83 -24.36 19.87
CA PRO A 184 -8.44 -25.35 18.99
C PRO A 184 -8.50 -24.95 17.52
N ALA A 185 -8.49 -23.65 17.18
CA ALA A 185 -8.43 -23.21 15.79
C ALA A 185 -7.07 -23.53 15.13
N GLY A 186 -5.97 -23.40 15.88
CA GLY A 186 -4.63 -23.76 15.39
C GLY A 186 -4.48 -25.25 15.12
N LEU A 187 -5.16 -26.09 15.92
CA LEU A 187 -5.15 -27.56 15.74
C LEU A 187 -5.77 -28.01 14.41
N VAL A 188 -6.66 -27.21 13.82
CA VAL A 188 -7.35 -27.54 12.55
C VAL A 188 -6.35 -27.68 11.40
N ILE A 189 -5.33 -26.83 11.38
CA ILE A 189 -4.36 -26.75 10.29
C ILE A 189 -2.98 -27.27 10.72
N ASN A 190 -2.86 -27.84 11.92
CA ASN A 190 -1.56 -28.22 12.48
C ASN A 190 -0.86 -29.33 11.68
N TYR A 191 -1.65 -30.21 11.04
CA TYR A 191 -1.17 -31.34 10.24
C TYR A 191 -0.97 -30.98 8.76
N VAL A 192 -1.31 -29.74 8.36
CA VAL A 192 -1.12 -29.28 6.98
C VAL A 192 0.34 -28.85 6.82
N GLU A 193 1.02 -29.43 5.83
CA GLU A 193 2.40 -29.08 5.53
C GLU A 193 2.51 -27.61 5.12
N PHE A 194 3.54 -26.93 5.63
CA PHE A 194 3.73 -25.50 5.43
C PHE A 194 4.34 -25.19 4.04
N THR A 195 3.50 -25.27 3.01
CA THR A 195 3.85 -25.00 1.60
C THR A 195 2.89 -23.98 0.98
N PRO A 196 3.30 -23.22 -0.06
CA PRO A 196 2.45 -22.19 -0.65
C PRO A 196 1.14 -22.75 -1.23
N GLU A 197 1.18 -23.95 -1.81
CA GLU A 197 0.01 -24.61 -2.40
C GLU A 197 -1.03 -24.99 -1.33
N ASN A 198 -0.55 -25.39 -0.15
CA ASN A 198 -1.37 -25.84 0.96
C ASN A 198 -2.04 -24.69 1.74
N TYR A 199 -1.72 -23.43 1.43
CA TYR A 199 -2.40 -22.28 2.03
C TYR A 199 -3.93 -22.36 1.82
N TYR A 200 -4.36 -22.62 0.59
CA TYR A 200 -5.78 -22.69 0.25
C TYR A 200 -6.47 -23.85 0.98
N VAL A 201 -5.80 -25.00 1.09
CA VAL A 201 -6.28 -26.16 1.84
C VAL A 201 -6.44 -25.83 3.32
N ALA A 202 -5.45 -25.17 3.93
CA ALA A 202 -5.53 -24.73 5.32
C ALA A 202 -6.68 -23.74 5.56
N TRP A 203 -6.88 -22.79 4.64
CA TRP A 203 -7.97 -21.82 4.71
C TRP A 203 -9.35 -22.48 4.56
N GLU A 204 -9.47 -23.44 3.65
CA GLU A 204 -10.70 -24.21 3.43
C GLU A 204 -11.06 -25.08 4.64
N LEU A 205 -10.08 -25.76 5.26
CA LEU A 205 -10.32 -26.56 6.47
C LEU A 205 -10.86 -25.71 7.64
N LEU A 206 -10.33 -24.49 7.80
CA LEU A 206 -10.83 -23.51 8.76
C LEU A 206 -12.27 -23.09 8.44
N MET A 207 -12.54 -22.75 7.18
CA MET A 207 -13.88 -22.40 6.71
C MET A 207 -14.87 -23.55 6.96
N ASN A 208 -14.53 -24.78 6.61
CA ASN A 208 -15.42 -25.92 6.78
C ASN A 208 -15.77 -26.16 8.26
N ARG A 209 -14.84 -25.90 9.16
CA ARG A 209 -15.06 -26.12 10.60
C ARG A 209 -15.83 -25.00 11.29
N TYR A 210 -15.58 -23.75 10.92
CA TYR A 210 -16.10 -22.58 11.64
C TYR A 210 -17.14 -21.78 10.86
N ASN A 211 -17.16 -21.85 9.53
CA ASN A 211 -18.13 -21.17 8.67
C ASN A 211 -19.43 -21.97 8.49
N ASN A 212 -19.95 -22.55 9.57
CA ASN A 212 -21.25 -23.23 9.56
C ASN A 212 -22.36 -22.22 9.87
N SER A 213 -22.95 -21.65 8.81
CA SER A 213 -24.00 -20.62 8.93
C SER A 213 -25.13 -21.03 9.89
N ARG A 214 -25.60 -22.29 9.82
CA ARG A 214 -26.68 -22.79 10.67
C ARG A 214 -26.30 -22.82 12.16
N LEU A 215 -25.06 -23.21 12.47
CA LEU A 215 -24.57 -23.23 13.85
C LEU A 215 -24.31 -21.81 14.38
N LEU A 216 -23.81 -20.92 13.52
CA LEU A 216 -23.62 -19.50 13.86
C LEU A 216 -24.95 -18.82 14.18
N VAL A 217 -25.97 -19.03 13.34
CA VAL A 217 -27.34 -18.55 13.59
C VAL A 217 -27.86 -19.11 14.92
N HIS A 218 -27.75 -20.44 15.14
CA HIS A 218 -28.20 -21.05 16.38
C HIS A 218 -27.51 -20.47 17.62
N ASN A 219 -26.21 -20.22 17.57
CA ASN A 219 -25.47 -19.63 18.69
C ASN A 219 -25.92 -18.20 18.99
N HIS A 220 -26.12 -17.36 17.98
CA HIS A 220 -26.59 -15.98 18.19
C HIS A 220 -28.05 -15.95 18.71
N VAL A 221 -28.91 -16.83 18.20
CA VAL A 221 -30.29 -16.99 18.71
C VAL A 221 -30.27 -17.47 20.16
N LYS A 222 -29.48 -18.50 20.47
CA LYS A 222 -29.34 -19.01 21.85
C LYS A 222 -28.81 -17.93 22.79
N ALA A 223 -27.85 -17.12 22.35
CA ALA A 223 -27.31 -16.01 23.13
C ALA A 223 -28.38 -14.96 23.47
N LEU A 224 -29.30 -14.66 22.55
CA LEU A 224 -30.45 -13.78 22.80
C LEU A 224 -31.41 -14.37 23.85
N PHE A 225 -31.72 -15.66 23.77
CA PHE A 225 -32.59 -16.32 24.76
C PHE A 225 -31.92 -16.58 26.12
N SER A 226 -30.59 -16.60 26.16
CA SER A 226 -29.81 -16.84 27.40
C SER A 226 -29.43 -15.56 28.15
N ILE A 227 -29.96 -14.40 27.73
CA ILE A 227 -29.75 -13.13 28.40
C ILE A 227 -30.31 -13.21 29.83
N GLN A 228 -29.45 -12.93 30.82
CA GLN A 228 -29.85 -12.99 32.23
C GLN A 228 -30.82 -11.85 32.60
N HIS A 229 -31.79 -12.18 33.45
CA HIS A 229 -32.71 -11.21 34.03
C HIS A 229 -31.96 -10.16 34.88
N LEU A 230 -32.24 -8.88 34.65
CA LEU A 230 -31.68 -7.78 35.42
C LEU A 230 -32.36 -7.69 36.79
N SER A 231 -31.71 -8.17 37.86
CA SER A 231 -32.26 -8.09 39.22
C SER A 231 -32.22 -6.71 39.85
N LYS A 232 -31.51 -5.74 39.26
CA LYS A 232 -31.39 -4.36 39.75
C LYS A 232 -31.40 -3.38 38.59
N GLU A 233 -32.14 -2.29 38.74
CA GLU A 233 -32.11 -1.18 37.79
C GLU A 233 -30.76 -0.46 37.88
N SER A 234 -30.00 -0.56 36.80
CA SER A 234 -28.72 0.11 36.65
C SER A 234 -28.58 0.58 35.20
N PRO A 235 -28.32 1.87 34.95
CA PRO A 235 -28.07 2.39 33.60
C PRO A 235 -26.94 1.63 32.88
N VAL A 236 -25.94 1.15 33.62
CA VAL A 236 -24.81 0.38 33.09
C VAL A 236 -25.26 -1.00 32.62
N LEU A 237 -26.11 -1.67 33.41
CA LEU A 237 -26.63 -3.00 33.06
C LEU A 237 -27.62 -2.95 31.89
N LEU A 238 -28.46 -1.91 31.83
CA LEU A 238 -29.36 -1.66 30.70
C LEU A 238 -28.59 -1.41 29.40
N ARG A 239 -27.51 -0.62 29.45
CA ARG A 239 -26.67 -0.37 28.27
C ARG A 239 -25.98 -1.65 27.80
N LYS A 240 -25.42 -2.44 28.72
CA LYS A 240 -24.84 -3.76 28.39
C LYS A 240 -25.85 -4.71 27.76
N LEU A 241 -27.08 -4.75 28.28
CA LEU A 241 -28.17 -5.55 27.72
C LEU A 241 -28.45 -5.15 26.26
N ILE A 242 -28.62 -3.86 26.00
CA ILE A 242 -28.84 -3.32 24.65
C ILE A 242 -27.66 -3.67 23.73
N ASP A 243 -26.43 -3.50 24.19
CA ASP A 243 -25.24 -3.82 23.41
C ASP A 243 -25.18 -5.30 23.02
N VAL A 244 -25.53 -6.21 23.95
CA VAL A 244 -25.58 -7.66 23.69
C VAL A 244 -26.68 -8.02 22.69
N VAL A 245 -27.88 -7.44 22.82
CA VAL A 245 -28.98 -7.67 21.87
C VAL A 245 -28.59 -7.18 20.47
N LEU A 246 -28.10 -5.94 20.37
CA LEU A 246 -27.70 -5.34 19.09
C LEU A 246 -26.53 -6.09 18.44
N LYS A 247 -25.55 -6.58 19.23
CA LYS A 247 -24.45 -7.42 18.73
C LYS A 247 -25.01 -8.63 18.00
N ASN A 248 -25.87 -9.40 18.67
CA ASN A 248 -26.40 -10.66 18.12
C ASN A 248 -27.33 -10.42 16.92
N LEU A 249 -28.19 -9.39 16.96
CA LEU A 249 -29.05 -9.04 15.81
C LEU A 249 -28.24 -8.64 14.57
N ARG A 250 -27.18 -7.84 14.74
CA ARG A 250 -26.28 -7.49 13.62
C ARG A 250 -25.59 -8.72 13.03
N SER A 251 -25.10 -9.63 13.88
CA SER A 251 -24.49 -10.87 13.42
C SER A 251 -25.48 -11.76 12.65
N LEU A 252 -26.74 -11.86 13.10
CA LEU A 252 -27.80 -12.58 12.39
C LEU A 252 -28.12 -11.95 11.03
N LYS A 253 -28.21 -10.62 10.95
CA LYS A 253 -28.37 -9.90 9.68
C LYS A 253 -27.22 -10.19 8.70
N LEU A 254 -25.97 -10.21 9.18
CA LEU A 254 -24.79 -10.56 8.37
C LEU A 254 -24.81 -12.01 7.88
N LEU A 255 -25.49 -12.92 8.60
CA LEU A 255 -25.68 -14.31 8.22
C LEU A 255 -26.84 -14.53 7.24
N GLY A 256 -27.56 -13.46 6.87
CA GLY A 256 -28.68 -13.50 5.93
C GLY A 256 -30.05 -13.72 6.58
N GLU A 257 -30.15 -13.69 7.91
CA GLU A 257 -31.43 -13.79 8.60
C GLU A 257 -32.15 -12.43 8.60
N SER A 258 -33.45 -12.42 8.30
CA SER A 258 -34.26 -11.20 8.31
C SER A 258 -34.62 -10.84 9.75
N THR A 259 -33.79 -10.05 10.42
CA THR A 259 -34.05 -9.53 11.78
C THR A 259 -34.83 -8.22 11.79
N GLU A 260 -35.24 -7.70 10.63
CA GLU A 260 -35.87 -6.39 10.47
C GLU A 260 -37.37 -6.38 10.80
N HIS A 261 -37.97 -7.55 10.98
CA HIS A 261 -39.41 -7.73 11.18
C HIS A 261 -39.72 -8.48 12.49
N TRP A 262 -38.77 -8.55 13.43
CA TRP A 262 -38.92 -9.33 14.67
C TRP A 262 -39.65 -8.56 15.77
N ASP A 263 -39.89 -7.27 15.54
CA ASP A 263 -40.59 -6.32 16.41
C ASP A 263 -42.06 -6.08 16.01
N THR A 264 -42.53 -6.73 14.94
CA THR A 264 -43.95 -6.78 14.51
C THR A 264 -44.57 -8.14 14.75
#